data_AF-A0A3Q0JGZ9-F1
#
_entry.id   AF-A0A3Q0JGZ9-F1
#
_cell.length_a   1.000
_cell.length_b   1.000
_cell.length_c   1.000
_cell.angle_alpha   90.00
_cell.angle_beta   90.00
_cell.angle_gamma   90.00
#
_symmetry.space_group_name_H-M   'P 1'
#
loop_
_entity.id
_entity.type
_entity.pdbx_description
1 polymer ?
#
loop_
_entity_poly.entity_id
_entity_poly.type
_entity_poly.pdbx_seq_one_letter_code
_entity_poly.pdbx_strand_id
1 'polypeptide(L)'
;MKYLGNREAASTVLEKGAKSLEELKPDAALTLYSRAADVAHGEDNYKQAASTVLEKGAKSLEELKSDAALTLYSRAADVAHGEDNYKQAAEYISRAARMCVRVKEFDKAADLIRQEIGYHQESEHLLAIGRLAVALVLVQLARGDTVAAEKAFKEWGNCCEAPEV
;
A
#
# COMPACT_ATOMS: atom_id res chain seq x y z
N MET A 1 6.43 -24.55 -23.14
CA MET A 1 6.92 -23.18 -23.43
C MET A 1 5.93 -22.24 -24.13
N LYS A 2 4.93 -22.69 -24.92
CA LYS A 2 3.97 -21.79 -25.59
C LYS A 2 2.95 -21.07 -24.69
N TYR A 3 2.75 -21.52 -23.45
CA TYR A 3 1.73 -20.96 -22.54
C TYR A 3 2.20 -19.73 -21.74
N LEU A 4 3.51 -19.52 -21.59
CA LEU A 4 4.07 -18.41 -20.81
C LEU A 4 3.93 -17.07 -21.56
N GLY A 5 4.28 -17.04 -22.85
CA GLY A 5 4.13 -15.82 -23.68
C GLY A 5 2.68 -15.36 -23.89
N ASN A 6 1.68 -16.20 -23.59
CA ASN A 6 0.26 -15.83 -23.71
C ASN A 6 -0.27 -15.10 -22.47
N ARG A 7 0.30 -15.35 -21.28
CA ARG A 7 -0.13 -14.72 -20.03
C ARG A 7 0.45 -13.32 -19.84
N GLU A 8 1.73 -13.12 -20.16
CA GLU A 8 2.34 -11.78 -20.17
C GLU A 8 1.65 -10.85 -21.16
N ALA A 9 1.39 -11.35 -22.37
CA ALA A 9 0.60 -10.62 -23.37
C ALA A 9 -0.79 -10.28 -22.84
N ALA A 10 -1.47 -11.22 -22.16
CA ALA A 10 -2.77 -10.98 -21.55
C ALA A 10 -2.73 -9.92 -20.43
N SER A 11 -1.76 -9.98 -19.50
CA SER A 11 -1.56 -8.94 -18.48
C SER A 11 -1.38 -7.56 -19.13
N THR A 12 -0.50 -7.50 -20.14
CA THR A 12 -0.21 -6.25 -20.86
C THR A 12 -1.45 -5.70 -21.58
N VAL A 13 -2.28 -6.55 -22.18
CA VAL A 13 -3.54 -6.13 -22.82
C VAL A 13 -4.53 -5.60 -21.77
N LEU A 14 -4.64 -6.27 -20.61
CA LEU A 14 -5.50 -5.82 -19.53
C LEU A 14 -5.05 -4.46 -18.96
N GLU A 15 -3.75 -4.26 -18.75
CA GLU A 15 -3.18 -2.97 -18.31
C GLU A 15 -3.48 -1.85 -19.32
N LYS A 16 -3.29 -2.11 -20.62
CA LYS A 16 -3.61 -1.11 -21.66
C LYS A 16 -5.10 -0.77 -21.69
N GLY A 17 -5.96 -1.78 -21.56
CA GLY A 17 -7.40 -1.58 -21.46
C GLY A 17 -7.80 -0.80 -20.21
N ALA A 18 -7.14 -1.05 -19.07
CA ALA A 18 -7.35 -0.30 -17.83
C ALA A 18 -7.03 1.19 -18.01
N LYS A 19 -5.85 1.50 -18.59
CA LYS A 19 -5.44 2.87 -18.89
C LYS A 19 -6.43 3.60 -19.79
N SER A 20 -6.96 2.97 -20.83
CA SER A 20 -7.95 3.60 -21.70
C SER A 20 -9.30 3.89 -21.02
N LEU A 21 -9.56 3.27 -19.86
CA LEU A 21 -10.83 3.40 -19.15
C LEU A 21 -10.72 4.20 -17.84
N GLU A 22 -9.53 4.63 -17.42
CA GLU A 22 -9.33 5.25 -16.11
C GLU A 22 -10.15 6.54 -15.94
N GLU A 23 -10.25 7.35 -16.99
CA GLU A 23 -11.04 8.59 -16.99
C GLU A 23 -12.55 8.37 -17.13
N LEU A 24 -12.98 7.37 -17.93
CA LEU A 24 -14.41 7.14 -18.20
C LEU A 24 -15.08 6.25 -17.15
N LYS A 25 -14.36 5.23 -16.66
CA LYS A 25 -14.89 4.15 -15.83
C LYS A 25 -13.80 3.65 -14.87
N PRO A 26 -13.44 4.44 -13.83
CA PRO A 26 -12.37 4.10 -12.89
C PRO A 26 -12.60 2.75 -12.17
N ASP A 27 -13.85 2.36 -11.91
CA ASP A 27 -14.17 1.06 -11.30
C ASP A 27 -13.89 -0.13 -12.24
N ALA A 28 -14.09 0.07 -13.55
CA ALA A 28 -13.70 -0.91 -14.54
C ALA A 28 -12.17 -0.99 -14.68
N ALA A 29 -11.48 0.16 -14.64
CA ALA A 29 -10.02 0.22 -14.64
C ALA A 29 -9.41 -0.51 -13.42
N LEU A 30 -9.96 -0.29 -12.21
CA LEU A 30 -9.62 -1.03 -10.99
C LEU A 30 -9.72 -2.54 -11.20
N THR A 31 -10.84 -3.00 -11.76
CA THR A 31 -11.08 -4.43 -12.03
C THR A 31 -10.08 -4.99 -13.04
N LEU A 32 -9.72 -4.23 -14.06
CA LEU A 32 -8.76 -4.64 -15.09
C LEU A 32 -7.33 -4.71 -14.56
N TYR A 33 -6.88 -3.71 -13.79
CA TYR A 33 -5.57 -3.75 -13.11
C TYR A 33 -5.50 -4.93 -12.13
N SER A 34 -6.58 -5.15 -11.39
CA SER A 34 -6.69 -6.29 -10.48
C SER A 34 -6.53 -7.62 -11.21
N ARG A 35 -7.21 -7.79 -12.34
CA ARG A 35 -7.13 -9.01 -13.14
C ARG A 35 -5.77 -9.17 -13.83
N ALA A 36 -5.14 -8.07 -14.25
CA ALA A 36 -3.80 -8.10 -14.82
C ALA A 36 -2.79 -8.63 -13.79
N ALA A 37 -2.89 -8.17 -12.54
CA ALA A 37 -2.06 -8.66 -11.44
C ALA A 37 -2.27 -10.17 -11.16
N ASP A 38 -3.51 -10.66 -11.17
CA ASP A 38 -3.80 -12.10 -11.01
C ASP A 38 -3.15 -12.96 -12.09
N VAL A 39 -3.21 -12.49 -13.35
CA VAL A 39 -2.59 -13.19 -14.48
C VAL A 39 -1.06 -13.21 -14.34
N ALA A 40 -0.47 -12.12 -13.85
CA ALA A 40 0.96 -12.01 -13.61
C ALA A 40 1.44 -12.87 -12.42
N HIS A 41 0.65 -12.96 -11.35
CA HIS A 41 1.00 -13.73 -10.13
C HIS A 41 0.96 -15.25 -10.35
N GLY A 42 0.19 -15.74 -11.33
CA GLY A 42 0.07 -17.17 -11.66
C GLY A 42 1.30 -17.80 -12.33
N GLU A 43 2.44 -17.11 -12.35
CA GLU A 43 3.73 -17.59 -12.86
C GLU A 43 4.72 -17.70 -11.70
N ASP A 44 5.25 -18.91 -11.44
CA ASP A 44 6.16 -19.20 -10.31
C ASP A 44 7.43 -18.32 -10.26
N ASN A 45 7.75 -17.59 -11.34
CA ASN A 45 8.92 -16.71 -11.45
C ASN A 45 8.60 -15.20 -11.45
N TYR A 46 7.33 -14.78 -11.33
CA TYR A 46 6.91 -13.38 -11.56
C TYR A 46 6.26 -12.69 -10.36
N LYS A 47 6.70 -13.09 -9.17
CA LYS A 47 6.35 -12.48 -7.88
C LYS A 47 6.25 -10.93 -7.93
N GLN A 48 7.33 -10.28 -8.37
CA GLN A 48 7.39 -8.81 -8.47
C GLN A 48 6.50 -8.16 -9.55
N ALA A 49 5.99 -8.90 -10.54
CA ALA A 49 5.17 -8.28 -11.59
C ALA A 49 3.77 -7.94 -11.10
N ALA A 50 3.16 -8.77 -10.27
CA ALA A 50 1.81 -8.53 -9.78
C ALA A 50 1.73 -7.25 -8.92
N SER A 51 2.65 -7.08 -7.97
CA SER A 51 2.75 -5.87 -7.15
C SER A 51 3.03 -4.61 -7.99
N THR A 52 3.89 -4.72 -9.02
CA THR A 52 4.20 -3.62 -9.95
C THR A 52 2.98 -3.20 -10.78
N VAL A 53 2.18 -4.15 -11.27
CA VAL A 53 0.96 -3.86 -12.03
C VAL A 53 -0.06 -3.14 -11.14
N LEU A 54 -0.25 -3.62 -9.90
CA LEU A 54 -1.13 -3.00 -8.92
C LEU A 54 -0.65 -1.58 -8.58
N GLU A 55 0.65 -1.38 -8.37
CA GLU A 55 1.23 -0.06 -8.08
C GLU A 55 1.00 0.93 -9.23
N LYS A 56 1.20 0.51 -10.49
CA LYS A 56 0.95 1.36 -11.67
C LYS A 56 -0.50 1.78 -11.74
N GLY A 57 -1.43 0.84 -11.51
CA GLY A 57 -2.85 1.14 -11.49
C GLY A 57 -3.25 2.03 -10.33
N ALA A 58 -2.66 1.81 -9.15
CA ALA A 58 -2.90 2.65 -7.98
C ALA A 58 -2.51 4.11 -8.28
N LYS A 59 -1.29 4.32 -8.77
CA LYS A 59 -0.77 5.63 -9.19
C LYS A 59 -1.67 6.34 -10.19
N SER A 60 -2.19 5.62 -11.19
CA SER A 60 -3.03 6.22 -12.23
C SER A 60 -4.42 6.60 -11.70
N LEU A 61 -4.92 5.86 -10.70
CA LEU A 61 -6.22 6.13 -10.08
C LEU A 61 -6.14 7.10 -8.88
N GLU A 62 -4.95 7.50 -8.40
CA GLU A 62 -4.82 8.36 -7.22
C GLU A 62 -5.59 9.69 -7.36
N GLU A 63 -5.49 10.33 -8.53
CA GLU A 63 -6.11 11.62 -8.80
C GLU A 63 -7.58 11.50 -9.24
N LEU A 64 -7.97 10.33 -9.74
CA LEU A 64 -9.30 10.09 -10.30
C LEU A 64 -10.27 9.53 -9.24
N LYS A 65 -9.80 8.59 -8.42
CA LYS A 65 -10.61 7.89 -7.41
C LYS A 65 -9.71 7.31 -6.31
N SER A 66 -9.56 8.07 -5.22
CA SER A 66 -8.72 7.69 -4.07
C SER A 66 -9.05 6.30 -3.51
N ASP A 67 -10.33 5.93 -3.40
CA ASP A 67 -10.75 4.62 -2.87
C ASP A 67 -10.27 3.44 -3.74
N ALA A 68 -10.28 3.62 -5.06
CA ALA A 68 -9.82 2.59 -5.99
C ALA A 68 -8.30 2.44 -5.90
N ALA A 69 -7.57 3.55 -5.81
CA ALA A 69 -6.13 3.53 -5.60
C ALA A 69 -5.74 2.89 -4.26
N LEU A 70 -6.47 3.18 -3.17
CA LEU A 70 -6.26 2.52 -1.87
C LEU A 70 -6.44 1.00 -1.98
N THR A 71 -7.47 0.55 -2.69
CA THR A 71 -7.72 -0.88 -2.92
C THR A 71 -6.54 -1.55 -3.63
N LEU A 72 -6.00 -0.90 -4.67
CA LEU A 72 -4.84 -1.43 -5.40
C LEU A 72 -3.56 -1.43 -4.56
N TYR A 73 -3.29 -0.38 -3.77
CA TYR A 73 -2.14 -0.34 -2.89
C TYR A 73 -2.20 -1.39 -1.78
N SER A 74 -3.36 -1.56 -1.13
CA SER A 74 -3.55 -2.61 -0.13
C SER A 74 -3.24 -3.98 -0.72
N ARG A 75 -3.78 -4.26 -1.90
CA ARG A 75 -3.53 -5.52 -2.59
C ARG A 75 -2.07 -5.70 -3.00
N ALA A 76 -1.41 -4.63 -3.44
CA ALA A 76 0.02 -4.66 -3.76
C ALA A 76 0.86 -4.99 -2.51
N ALA A 77 0.47 -4.47 -1.35
CA ALA A 77 1.09 -4.77 -0.07
C ALA A 77 0.89 -6.23 0.32
N ASP A 78 -0.32 -6.78 0.17
CA ASP A 78 -0.61 -8.19 0.47
C ASP A 78 0.21 -9.14 -0.41
N VAL A 79 0.34 -8.83 -1.71
CA VAL A 79 1.20 -9.59 -2.64
C VAL A 79 2.67 -9.50 -2.21
N ALA A 80 3.17 -8.30 -1.95
CA ALA A 80 4.56 -8.12 -1.54
C ALA A 80 4.86 -8.80 -0.18
N HIS A 81 3.91 -8.79 0.76
CA HIS A 81 4.03 -9.45 2.05
C HIS A 81 4.05 -10.98 1.90
N GLY A 82 3.15 -11.55 1.10
CA GLY A 82 3.13 -13.00 0.80
C GLY A 82 4.38 -13.49 0.05
N GLU A 83 5.18 -12.59 -0.48
CA GLU A 83 6.47 -12.85 -1.11
C GLU A 83 7.67 -12.58 -0.20
N ASP A 84 7.42 -12.35 1.10
CA ASP A 84 8.40 -11.98 2.13
C ASP A 84 9.16 -10.68 1.82
N ASN A 85 8.59 -9.81 0.96
CA ASN A 85 9.13 -8.50 0.65
C ASN A 85 8.49 -7.41 1.52
N TYR A 86 8.71 -7.50 2.83
CA TYR A 86 8.14 -6.60 3.85
C TYR A 86 8.46 -5.12 3.61
N LYS A 87 9.65 -4.82 3.07
CA LYS A 87 10.06 -3.45 2.74
C LYS A 87 9.16 -2.85 1.64
N GLN A 88 8.88 -3.63 0.60
CA GLN A 88 8.01 -3.20 -0.50
C GLN A 88 6.55 -3.09 -0.04
N ALA A 89 6.08 -4.02 0.80
CA ALA A 89 4.76 -3.97 1.41
C ALA A 89 4.57 -2.70 2.25
N ALA A 90 5.56 -2.37 3.10
CA ALA A 90 5.58 -1.14 3.88
C ALA A 90 5.51 0.11 3.00
N GLU A 91 6.24 0.16 1.87
CA GLU A 91 6.19 1.31 0.96
C GLU A 91 4.79 1.53 0.36
N TYR A 92 4.10 0.45 -0.04
CA TYR A 92 2.75 0.54 -0.58
C TYR A 92 1.74 1.04 0.46
N ILE A 93 1.80 0.53 1.68
CA ILE A 93 0.95 1.02 2.77
C ILE A 93 1.29 2.46 3.14
N SER A 94 2.57 2.85 3.13
CA SER A 94 3.01 4.22 3.39
C SER A 94 2.37 5.22 2.42
N ARG A 95 2.25 4.84 1.15
CA ARG A 95 1.57 5.66 0.13
C ARG A 95 0.06 5.73 0.39
N ALA A 96 -0.57 4.60 0.67
CA ALA A 96 -1.99 4.54 1.01
C ALA A 96 -2.31 5.39 2.27
N ALA A 97 -1.50 5.29 3.32
CA ALA A 97 -1.66 6.07 4.55
C ALA A 97 -1.58 7.58 4.27
N ARG A 98 -0.58 8.03 3.49
CA ARG A 98 -0.46 9.45 3.09
C ARG A 98 -1.67 9.91 2.29
N MET A 99 -2.24 9.07 1.43
CA MET A 99 -3.47 9.40 0.70
C MET A 99 -4.65 9.59 1.66
N CYS A 100 -4.88 8.67 2.59
CA CYS A 100 -5.94 8.79 3.61
C CYS A 100 -5.80 10.07 4.44
N VAL A 101 -4.57 10.45 4.83
CA VAL A 101 -4.30 11.71 5.55
C VAL A 101 -4.70 12.92 4.71
N ARG A 102 -4.37 12.93 3.40
CA ARG A 102 -4.72 14.04 2.49
C ARG A 102 -6.23 14.24 2.34
N VAL A 103 -7.00 13.14 2.28
CA VAL A 103 -8.47 13.18 2.19
C VAL A 103 -9.16 13.28 3.55
N LYS A 104 -8.39 13.41 4.64
CA LYS A 104 -8.87 13.51 6.04
C LYS A 104 -9.62 12.27 6.55
N GLU A 105 -9.40 11.11 5.95
CA GLU A 105 -9.88 9.83 6.46
C GLU A 105 -8.92 9.29 7.53
N PHE A 106 -8.89 9.98 8.67
CA PHE A 106 -7.91 9.72 9.71
C PHE A 106 -8.07 8.35 10.39
N ASP A 107 -9.29 7.79 10.42
CA ASP A 107 -9.53 6.43 10.93
C ASP A 107 -8.76 5.40 10.10
N LYS A 108 -8.98 5.39 8.78
CA LYS A 108 -8.26 4.50 7.85
C LYS A 108 -6.76 4.78 7.83
N ALA A 109 -6.35 6.05 7.89
CA ALA A 109 -4.94 6.41 7.96
C ALA A 109 -4.25 5.79 9.18
N ALA A 110 -4.90 5.83 10.36
CA ALA A 110 -4.34 5.24 11.57
C ALA A 110 -4.18 3.72 11.47
N ASP A 111 -5.15 3.04 10.84
CA ASP A 111 -5.09 1.58 10.66
C ASP A 111 -3.97 1.19 9.68
N LEU A 112 -3.82 1.93 8.57
CA LEU A 112 -2.72 1.74 7.63
C LEU A 112 -1.35 2.01 8.27
N ILE A 113 -1.20 3.07 9.08
CA ILE A 113 0.07 3.33 9.78
C ILE A 113 0.42 2.18 10.75
N ARG A 114 -0.56 1.61 11.45
CA ARG A 114 -0.32 0.43 12.30
C ARG A 114 0.11 -0.79 11.49
N GLN A 115 -0.50 -1.01 10.33
CA GLN A 115 -0.09 -2.07 9.41
C GLN A 115 1.35 -1.85 8.91
N GLU A 116 1.72 -0.62 8.55
CA GLU A 116 3.09 -0.26 8.15
C GLU A 116 4.11 -0.51 9.27
N ILE A 117 3.75 -0.18 10.51
CA ILE A 117 4.57 -0.51 11.69
C ILE A 117 4.78 -2.03 11.79
N GLY A 118 3.73 -2.84 11.59
CA GLY A 118 3.83 -4.29 11.59
C GLY A 118 4.85 -4.82 10.56
N TYR A 119 4.81 -4.31 9.33
CA TYR A 119 5.80 -4.67 8.31
C TYR A 119 7.23 -4.23 8.64
N HIS A 120 7.40 -3.08 9.32
CA HIS A 120 8.71 -2.66 9.81
C HIS A 120 9.20 -3.44 11.03
N GLN A 121 8.30 -3.99 11.85
CA GLN A 121 8.65 -4.92 12.92
C GLN A 121 9.16 -6.25 12.33
N GLU A 122 8.47 -6.78 11.31
CA GLU A 122 8.88 -8.02 10.62
C GLU A 122 10.22 -7.89 9.88
N SER A 123 10.56 -6.68 9.41
CA SER A 123 11.85 -6.38 8.76
C SER A 123 12.91 -5.81 9.71
N GLU A 124 12.67 -5.81 11.02
CA GLU A 124 13.57 -5.30 12.07
C GLU A 124 14.05 -3.85 11.88
N HIS A 125 13.27 -3.02 11.19
CA HIS A 125 13.65 -1.65 10.83
C HIS A 125 13.15 -0.61 11.85
N LEU A 126 13.75 -0.62 13.04
CA LEU A 126 13.32 0.18 14.22
C LEU A 126 13.22 1.69 13.98
N LEU A 127 14.14 2.28 13.21
CA LEU A 127 14.15 3.73 12.92
C LEU A 127 12.92 4.19 12.10
N ALA A 128 12.33 3.29 11.31
CA ALA A 128 11.07 3.61 10.62
C ALA A 128 9.90 3.61 11.61
N ILE A 129 9.89 2.66 12.56
CA ILE A 129 8.84 2.55 13.57
C ILE A 129 8.76 3.82 14.42
N GLY A 130 9.89 4.38 14.86
CA GLY A 130 9.90 5.63 15.62
C GLY A 130 9.22 6.79 14.88
N ARG A 131 9.52 6.97 13.58
CA ARG A 131 8.87 8.00 12.75
C ARG A 131 7.38 7.74 12.55
N LEU A 132 7.00 6.48 12.38
CA LEU A 132 5.59 6.08 12.24
C LEU A 132 4.81 6.22 13.55
N ALA A 133 5.46 6.04 14.70
CA ALA A 133 4.85 6.28 16.01
C ALA A 133 4.43 7.74 16.15
N VAL A 134 5.31 8.68 15.76
CA VAL A 134 4.98 10.11 15.74
C VAL A 134 3.84 10.40 14.76
N ALA A 135 3.89 9.82 13.55
CA ALA A 135 2.81 9.98 12.57
C ALA A 135 1.46 9.46 13.11
N LEU A 136 1.44 8.30 13.76
CA LEU A 136 0.25 7.71 14.36
C LEU A 136 -0.32 8.60 15.47
N VAL A 137 0.53 9.13 16.36
CA VAL A 137 0.12 10.08 17.40
C VAL A 137 -0.53 11.31 16.78
N LEU A 138 0.08 11.91 15.75
CA LEU A 138 -0.48 13.08 15.07
C LEU A 138 -1.84 12.79 14.42
N VAL A 139 -1.99 11.63 13.79
CA VAL A 139 -3.27 11.20 13.20
C VAL A 139 -4.33 10.98 14.28
N GLN A 140 -3.99 10.38 15.42
CA GLN A 140 -4.93 10.19 16.54
C GLN A 140 -5.36 11.52 17.17
N LEU A 141 -4.43 12.46 17.31
CA LEU A 141 -4.76 13.82 17.76
C LEU A 141 -5.66 14.56 16.77
N ALA A 142 -5.44 14.38 15.46
CA ALA A 142 -6.32 14.94 14.42
C ALA A 142 -7.74 14.34 14.46
N ARG A 143 -7.90 13.10 14.95
CA ARG A 143 -9.20 12.47 15.22
C ARG A 143 -9.87 12.98 16.51
N GLY A 144 -9.11 13.66 17.37
CA GLY A 144 -9.56 14.04 18.72
C GLY A 144 -9.48 12.89 19.74
N ASP A 145 -8.82 11.78 19.41
CA ASP A 145 -8.66 10.63 20.30
C ASP A 145 -7.31 10.69 21.03
N THR A 146 -7.28 11.44 22.13
CA THR A 146 -6.08 11.62 22.95
C THR A 146 -5.65 10.34 23.67
N VAL A 147 -6.60 9.44 23.96
CA VAL A 147 -6.32 8.15 24.62
C VAL A 147 -5.59 7.22 23.65
N ALA A 148 -6.07 7.12 22.41
CA ALA A 148 -5.38 6.35 21.38
C ALA A 148 -4.00 6.93 21.03
N ALA A 149 -3.85 8.26 21.05
CA ALA A 149 -2.57 8.93 20.86
C ALA A 149 -1.58 8.56 21.98
N GLU A 150 -2.00 8.64 23.24
CA GLU A 150 -1.13 8.27 24.38
C GLU A 150 -0.74 6.79 24.35
N LYS A 151 -1.68 5.91 23.97
CA LYS A 151 -1.40 4.48 23.80
C LYS A 151 -0.35 4.24 22.72
N ALA A 152 -0.51 4.86 21.54
CA ALA A 152 0.47 4.74 20.45
C ALA A 152 1.86 5.24 20.86
N PHE A 153 1.94 6.34 21.62
CA PHE A 153 3.20 6.85 22.14
C PHE A 153 3.85 5.89 23.14
N LYS A 154 3.07 5.30 24.06
CA LYS A 154 3.61 4.34 25.03
C LYS A 154 4.09 3.04 24.37
N GLU A 155 3.40 2.60 23.33
CA GLU A 155 3.67 1.32 22.66
C GLU A 155 4.92 1.36 21.77
N TRP A 156 5.12 2.44 21.01
CA TRP A 156 6.23 2.57 20.06
C TRP A 156 7.18 3.74 20.34
N GLY A 157 6.95 4.54 21.38
CA GLY A 157 7.79 5.70 21.72
C GLY A 157 9.22 5.35 22.09
N ASN A 158 9.46 4.12 22.56
CA ASN A 158 10.82 3.62 22.82
C ASN A 158 11.63 3.38 21.52
N CYS A 159 10.98 3.35 20.35
CA CYS A 159 11.64 3.26 19.06
C CYS A 159 12.02 4.64 18.48
N CYS A 160 11.60 5.73 19.13
CA CYS A 160 12.08 7.07 18.82
C CYS A 160 13.50 7.20 19.39
N GLU A 161 14.45 7.59 18.54
CA GLU A 161 15.86 7.70 18.89
C GLU A 161 16.04 8.57 20.14
N ALA A 162 17.02 8.21 20.99
CA ALA A 162 17.44 9.10 22.08
C ALA A 162 17.99 10.40 21.47
N PRO A 163 17.77 11.56 22.10
CA PRO A 163 18.31 12.82 21.60
C PRO A 163 19.82 12.68 21.42
N GLU A 164 20.34 12.95 20.23
CA GLU A 164 21.76 13.19 20.04
C GLU A 164 22.14 14.38 20.94
N VAL A 165 22.92 14.11 21.98
CA VAL A 165 23.44 15.11 22.94
C VAL A 165 24.66 15.80 22.35
#